data_AF-A0A6A6ADW9-F1
#
_entry.id   AF-A0A6A6ADW9-F1
#
_cell.length_a   1.000
_cell.length_b   1.000
_cell.length_c   1.000
_cell.angle_alpha   90.00
_cell.angle_beta   90.00
_cell.angle_gamma   90.00
#
_symmetry.space_group_name_H-M   'P 1'
#
loop_
_entity.id
_entity.type
_entity.pdbx_description
1 polymer ?
#
loop_
_entity_poly.entity_id
_entity_poly.type
_entity_poly.pdbx_seq_one_letter_code
_entity_poly.pdbx_strand_id
1 'polypeptide(L)'
;MLQSSVQYRCIGKGFCGSIWTLGGRQDKDNRQIVIKREDGGPGRSITNDYNMHLQLLQSALQHPPSMPLSIPQCHELIQPTDTWWKSCLHQFPPGYSACRALISERIPKVPRSISDKIVDLFCAGNAPLSDFVKGNADDDACLIRPYLGRRRRHRQDEISKSRFQRFSLRNVPLHIDQMEVLGLDVKSYAETMAEALALMHWGARIDANDVEFVLAPPRAKPAYPSTFQSDYLGVHCIWILDFDCCRPIQMDEAGVEQACAAFFKNDPFYPRPGTGEAADEELWMVFRQRFLESSRRILGEMSQDEWFLADMLIERIEEEGQSRRRDKKAGLLSECQWNI
;
A
#
# COMPACT_ATOMS: atom_id res chain seq x y z
N MET A 1 -42.63 -2.18 7.38
CA MET A 1 -41.37 -1.87 6.66
C MET A 1 -40.22 -2.14 7.62
N LEU A 2 -39.46 -3.22 7.42
CA LEU A 2 -38.27 -3.50 8.21
C LEU A 2 -37.20 -2.47 7.82
N GLN A 3 -36.89 -1.52 8.71
CA GLN A 3 -35.62 -0.79 8.62
C GLN A 3 -34.52 -1.85 8.65
N SER A 4 -33.82 -2.03 7.54
CA SER A 4 -32.59 -2.84 7.54
C SER A 4 -31.64 -2.20 8.55
N SER A 5 -31.44 -2.86 9.69
CA SER A 5 -30.48 -2.40 10.69
C SER A 5 -29.12 -2.29 10.02
N VAL A 6 -28.53 -1.11 10.04
CA VAL A 6 -27.20 -0.88 9.48
C VAL A 6 -26.20 -1.71 10.30
N GLN A 7 -25.46 -2.61 9.65
CA GLN A 7 -24.52 -3.54 10.30
C GLN A 7 -23.12 -3.34 9.75
N TYR A 8 -22.11 -3.46 10.61
CA TYR A 8 -20.72 -3.48 10.18
C TYR A 8 -20.41 -4.80 9.47
N ARG A 9 -19.75 -4.70 8.32
CA ARG A 9 -19.21 -5.84 7.58
C ARG A 9 -17.69 -5.78 7.54
N CYS A 10 -17.06 -6.94 7.65
CA CYS A 10 -15.62 -7.09 7.50
C CYS A 10 -15.25 -7.02 6.03
N ILE A 11 -14.31 -6.15 5.67
CA ILE A 11 -13.82 -5.97 4.29
C ILE A 11 -12.38 -6.40 4.10
N GLY A 12 -11.65 -6.63 5.18
CA GLY A 12 -10.28 -7.12 5.17
C GLY A 12 -9.92 -7.71 6.51
N LYS A 13 -9.12 -8.78 6.52
CA LYS A 13 -8.55 -9.33 7.74
C LYS A 13 -7.19 -9.90 7.42
N GLY A 14 -6.18 -9.43 8.12
CA GLY A 14 -4.80 -9.83 7.94
C GLY A 14 -4.05 -9.86 9.26
N PHE A 15 -2.73 -9.87 9.17
CA PHE A 15 -1.88 -9.89 10.35
C PHE A 15 -1.94 -8.56 11.11
N CYS A 16 -2.23 -7.43 10.44
CA CYS A 16 -2.42 -6.10 11.04
C CYS A 16 -3.79 -5.89 11.74
N GLY A 17 -4.69 -6.88 11.69
CA GLY A 17 -6.03 -6.81 12.27
C GLY A 17 -7.14 -6.93 11.23
N SER A 18 -8.37 -6.63 11.66
CA SER A 18 -9.57 -6.65 10.82
C SER A 18 -10.08 -5.24 10.51
N ILE A 19 -10.53 -5.06 9.27
CA ILE A 19 -11.03 -3.81 8.71
C ILE A 19 -12.55 -3.93 8.50
N TRP A 20 -13.28 -2.95 9.02
CA TRP A 20 -14.73 -2.93 9.02
C TRP A 20 -15.27 -1.66 8.39
N THR A 21 -16.41 -1.78 7.71
CA THR A 21 -17.16 -0.65 7.20
C THR A 21 -18.65 -0.88 7.42
N LEU A 22 -19.40 0.21 7.47
CA LEU A 22 -20.83 0.17 7.72
C LEU A 22 -21.57 -0.28 6.45
N GLY A 23 -22.36 -1.34 6.54
CA GLY A 23 -23.12 -1.93 5.42
C GLY A 23 -24.49 -1.26 5.23
N GLY A 24 -24.80 -0.81 4.00
CA GLY A 24 -26.08 -0.20 3.66
C GLY A 24 -26.29 -0.03 2.15
N ARG A 25 -27.56 0.06 1.71
CA ARG A 25 -27.98 -0.01 0.29
C ARG A 25 -27.64 1.21 -0.58
N GLN A 26 -26.98 2.21 -0.01
CA GLN A 26 -26.45 3.33 -0.76
C GLN A 26 -25.09 3.71 -0.17
N ASP A 27 -24.00 3.26 -0.81
CA ASP A 27 -22.67 3.90 -0.83
C ASP A 27 -22.74 5.37 -1.33
N LYS A 28 -23.94 6.00 -1.34
CA LYS A 28 -24.17 7.41 -1.65
C LYS A 28 -23.97 8.29 -0.42
N ASP A 29 -23.92 7.72 0.78
CA ASP A 29 -23.74 8.51 1.99
C ASP A 29 -22.24 8.70 2.28
N ASN A 30 -21.87 9.95 2.45
CA ASN A 30 -20.53 10.52 2.31
C ASN A 30 -19.55 10.11 3.42
N ARG A 31 -19.90 9.14 4.28
CA ARG A 31 -19.03 8.62 5.34
C ARG A 31 -18.19 7.47 4.82
N GLN A 32 -17.19 7.84 4.02
CA GLN A 32 -16.09 6.97 3.61
C GLN A 32 -15.16 6.75 4.81
N ILE A 33 -15.61 6.00 5.83
CA ILE A 33 -14.77 5.60 6.96
C ILE A 33 -14.60 4.09 7.04
N VAL A 34 -13.46 3.68 7.57
CA VAL A 34 -13.14 2.31 7.99
C VAL A 34 -12.75 2.28 9.45
N ILE A 35 -12.98 1.12 10.06
CA ILE A 35 -12.55 0.83 11.43
C ILE A 35 -11.54 -0.31 11.36
N LYS A 36 -10.28 -0.04 11.70
CA LYS A 36 -9.23 -1.04 11.89
C LYS A 36 -9.16 -1.43 13.36
N ARG A 37 -9.32 -2.71 13.66
CA ARG A 37 -9.38 -3.23 15.04
C ARG A 37 -8.05 -3.79 15.49
N GLU A 38 -7.79 -3.69 16.80
CA GLU A 38 -6.63 -4.31 17.44
C GLU A 38 -6.86 -5.81 17.72
N ASP A 39 -7.14 -6.56 16.65
CA ASP A 39 -7.24 -8.03 16.64
C ASP A 39 -6.21 -8.66 15.70
N GLY A 40 -5.10 -7.94 15.47
CA GLY A 40 -3.94 -8.39 14.72
C GLY A 40 -3.03 -9.34 15.50
N GLY A 41 -1.97 -9.80 14.84
CA GLY A 41 -0.97 -10.67 15.42
C GLY A 41 0.03 -9.94 16.33
N PRO A 42 0.93 -10.70 17.00
CA PRO A 42 1.97 -10.14 17.84
C PRO A 42 2.85 -9.14 17.08
N GLY A 43 3.20 -8.03 17.73
CA GLY A 43 4.05 -6.98 17.16
C GLY A 43 3.32 -5.93 16.33
N ARG A 44 1.99 -6.06 16.14
CA ARG A 44 1.16 -5.03 15.49
C ARG A 44 0.55 -4.09 16.53
N SER A 45 0.41 -2.81 16.21
CA SER A 45 -0.06 -1.79 17.15
C SER A 45 -0.95 -0.75 16.47
N ILE A 46 -2.23 -0.73 16.82
CA ILE A 46 -3.19 0.27 16.31
C ILE A 46 -2.85 1.68 16.82
N THR A 47 -2.33 1.79 18.04
CA THR A 47 -1.83 3.06 18.57
C THR A 47 -0.66 3.57 17.74
N ASN A 48 0.26 2.69 17.35
CA ASN A 48 1.39 3.08 16.51
C ASN A 48 0.92 3.52 15.12
N ASP A 49 0.00 2.75 14.53
CA ASP A 49 -0.63 3.09 13.24
C ASP A 49 -1.19 4.53 13.28
N TYR A 50 -2.03 4.83 14.28
CA TYR A 50 -2.59 6.15 14.48
C TYR A 50 -1.53 7.27 14.60
N ASN A 51 -0.51 7.05 15.43
CA ASN A 51 0.53 8.06 15.68
C ASN A 51 1.38 8.33 14.43
N MET A 52 1.83 7.26 13.75
CA MET A 52 2.64 7.37 12.53
C MET A 52 1.83 7.96 11.37
N HIS A 53 0.54 7.61 11.28
CA HIS A 53 -0.40 8.17 10.31
C HIS A 53 -0.58 9.69 10.50
N LEU A 54 -0.77 10.15 11.74
CA LEU A 54 -0.85 11.60 12.02
C LEU A 54 0.45 12.33 11.68
N GLN A 55 1.60 11.73 11.99
CA GLN A 55 2.90 12.30 11.69
C GLN A 55 3.11 12.45 10.17
N LEU A 56 2.72 11.45 9.39
CA LEU A 56 2.76 11.51 7.93
C LEU A 56 1.78 12.54 7.35
N LEU A 57 0.55 12.64 7.89
CA LEU A 57 -0.40 13.68 7.47
C LEU A 57 0.13 15.09 7.75
N GLN A 58 0.73 15.31 8.92
CA GLN A 58 1.36 16.58 9.26
C GLN A 58 2.52 16.92 8.31
N SER A 59 3.34 15.92 7.97
CA SER A 59 4.42 16.07 6.99
C SER A 59 3.88 16.43 5.61
N ALA A 60 2.82 15.76 5.15
CA ALA A 60 2.17 16.05 3.87
C ALA A 60 1.57 17.46 3.80
N LEU A 61 1.13 18.03 4.92
CA LEU A 61 0.67 19.43 4.97
C LEU A 61 1.83 20.43 4.82
N GLN A 62 2.99 20.12 5.40
CA GLN A 62 4.20 20.96 5.30
C GLN A 62 4.89 20.82 3.94
N HIS A 63 4.88 19.62 3.39
CA HIS A 63 5.50 19.27 2.11
C HIS A 63 4.46 18.59 1.21
N PRO A 64 3.48 19.33 0.66
CA PRO A 64 2.45 18.79 -0.21
C PRO A 64 3.04 17.90 -1.31
N PRO A 65 2.55 16.65 -1.48
CA PRO A 65 2.94 15.81 -2.59
C PRO A 65 2.61 16.47 -3.92
N SER A 66 3.54 16.39 -4.87
CA SER A 66 3.35 16.88 -6.24
C SER A 66 2.80 15.80 -7.17
N MET A 67 3.05 14.54 -6.85
CA MET A 67 2.58 13.37 -7.59
C MET A 67 1.20 12.90 -7.12
N PRO A 68 0.49 12.03 -7.90
CA PRO A 68 -0.83 11.50 -7.57
C PRO A 68 -0.86 10.54 -6.36
N LEU A 69 -0.54 11.08 -5.19
CA LEU A 69 -0.47 10.39 -3.91
C LEU A 69 -1.66 10.77 -3.03
N SER A 70 -2.25 9.79 -2.35
CA SER A 70 -3.34 9.99 -1.39
C SER A 70 -3.02 9.30 -0.07
N ILE A 71 -3.06 10.07 1.00
CA ILE A 71 -2.98 9.56 2.38
C ILE A 71 -4.39 9.63 2.94
N PRO A 72 -4.97 8.50 3.41
CA PRO A 72 -6.27 8.50 4.09
C PRO A 72 -6.31 9.53 5.20
N GLN A 73 -7.45 10.18 5.46
CA GLN A 73 -7.60 10.96 6.68
C GLN A 73 -7.53 10.05 7.92
N CYS A 74 -6.86 10.50 8.96
CA CYS A 74 -6.83 9.85 10.26
C CYS A 74 -7.83 10.56 11.17
N HIS A 75 -8.86 9.88 11.66
CA HIS A 75 -9.94 10.53 12.40
C HIS A 75 -9.81 10.37 13.90
N GLU A 76 -9.73 9.13 14.40
CA GLU A 76 -9.82 8.90 15.84
C GLU A 76 -9.21 7.56 16.26
N LEU A 77 -8.57 7.54 17.43
CA LEU A 77 -8.12 6.33 18.11
C LEU A 77 -9.08 6.02 19.28
N ILE A 78 -9.94 5.03 19.06
CA ILE A 78 -10.94 4.57 20.02
C ILE A 78 -10.28 3.62 21.02
N GLN A 79 -10.51 3.85 22.31
CA GLN A 79 -10.14 2.97 23.43
C GLN A 79 -11.27 1.97 23.74
N PRO A 80 -10.94 0.80 24.34
CA PRO A 80 -11.95 -0.18 24.74
C PRO A 80 -13.04 0.36 25.68
N THR A 81 -12.74 1.41 26.45
CA THR A 81 -13.65 2.02 27.43
C THR A 81 -14.54 3.14 26.86
N ASP A 82 -14.33 3.54 25.61
CA ASP A 82 -15.06 4.66 25.02
C ASP A 82 -16.56 4.37 24.85
N THR A 83 -17.36 5.42 25.05
CA THR A 83 -18.82 5.36 24.89
C THR A 83 -19.24 5.01 23.48
N TRP A 84 -18.38 5.30 22.49
CA TRP A 84 -18.54 4.89 21.10
C TRP A 84 -18.85 3.38 20.97
N TRP A 85 -18.12 2.52 21.70
CA TRP A 85 -18.40 1.08 21.67
C TRP A 85 -19.78 0.73 22.19
N LYS A 86 -20.29 1.43 23.22
CA LYS A 86 -21.66 1.20 23.73
C LYS A 86 -22.71 1.50 22.65
N SER A 87 -22.46 2.52 21.84
CA SER A 87 -23.34 2.94 20.74
C SER A 87 -23.23 2.08 19.49
N CYS A 88 -22.09 1.44 19.23
CA CYS A 88 -21.80 0.79 17.95
C CYS A 88 -21.65 -0.73 18.02
N LEU A 89 -21.33 -1.31 19.18
CA LEU A 89 -20.94 -2.72 19.31
C LEU A 89 -22.05 -3.67 18.83
N HIS A 90 -23.32 -3.33 19.07
CA HIS A 90 -24.47 -4.12 18.63
C HIS A 90 -24.62 -4.21 17.10
N GLN A 91 -23.92 -3.37 16.35
CA GLN A 91 -23.91 -3.38 14.88
C GLN A 91 -22.83 -4.32 14.32
N PHE A 92 -21.88 -4.79 15.14
CA PHE A 92 -20.94 -5.83 14.75
C PHE A 92 -21.59 -7.22 14.89
N PRO A 93 -21.08 -8.23 14.15
CA PRO A 93 -21.54 -9.60 14.34
C PRO A 93 -21.37 -10.08 15.80
N PRO A 94 -22.15 -11.09 16.24
CA PRO A 94 -21.95 -11.69 17.56
C PRO A 94 -20.52 -12.22 17.74
N GLY A 95 -19.99 -12.09 18.96
CA GLY A 95 -18.66 -12.58 19.34
C GLY A 95 -17.55 -11.54 19.36
N TYR A 96 -17.83 -10.31 18.94
CA TYR A 96 -16.89 -9.20 19.08
C TYR A 96 -17.10 -8.42 20.38
N SER A 97 -15.98 -8.00 20.99
CA SER A 97 -15.96 -7.10 22.15
C SER A 97 -15.39 -5.74 21.76
N ALA A 98 -15.55 -4.75 22.65
CA ALA A 98 -14.80 -3.50 22.57
C ALA A 98 -13.29 -3.79 22.61
N CYS A 99 -12.53 -3.04 21.82
CA CYS A 99 -11.09 -3.11 21.73
C CYS A 99 -10.53 -1.74 21.37
N ARG A 100 -9.20 -1.61 21.29
CA ARG A 100 -8.66 -0.44 20.61
C ARG A 100 -8.99 -0.51 19.12
N ALA A 101 -9.34 0.63 18.53
CA ALA A 101 -9.63 0.70 17.10
C ALA A 101 -9.25 2.06 16.51
N LEU A 102 -8.81 2.05 15.26
CA LEU A 102 -8.54 3.25 14.48
C LEU A 102 -9.72 3.51 13.53
N ILE A 103 -10.29 4.71 13.60
CA ILE A 103 -11.23 5.22 12.61
C ILE A 103 -10.43 6.10 11.63
N SER A 104 -10.48 5.75 10.35
CA SER A 104 -9.80 6.48 9.29
C SER A 104 -10.66 6.53 8.02
N GLU A 105 -10.25 7.36 7.07
CA GLU A 105 -10.89 7.42 5.76
C GLU A 105 -10.78 6.06 5.05
N ARG A 106 -11.89 5.66 4.46
CA ARG A 106 -11.97 4.51 3.58
C ARG A 106 -11.38 4.85 2.22
N ILE A 107 -10.37 4.09 1.81
CA ILE A 107 -9.91 4.09 0.42
C ILE A 107 -11.11 3.73 -0.49
N PRO A 108 -11.42 4.55 -1.51
CA PRO A 108 -12.56 4.30 -2.40
C PRO A 108 -12.46 2.93 -3.07
N LYS A 109 -13.59 2.23 -3.17
CA LYS A 109 -13.63 0.95 -3.87
C LYS A 109 -13.37 1.14 -5.36
N VAL A 110 -12.59 0.25 -5.97
CA VAL A 110 -12.46 0.17 -7.42
C VAL A 110 -13.85 -0.14 -8.02
N PRO A 111 -14.31 0.61 -9.04
CA PRO A 111 -15.60 0.36 -9.68
C PRO A 111 -15.75 -1.07 -10.19
N ARG A 112 -16.97 -1.62 -10.16
CA ARG A 112 -17.21 -3.00 -10.63
C ARG A 112 -16.83 -3.22 -12.08
N SER A 113 -17.12 -2.25 -12.95
CA SER A 113 -16.68 -2.28 -14.34
C SER A 113 -15.17 -2.39 -14.54
N ILE A 114 -14.35 -1.96 -13.57
CA ILE A 114 -12.88 -2.07 -13.62
C ILE A 114 -12.43 -3.36 -12.94
N SER A 115 -12.96 -3.65 -11.75
CA SER A 115 -12.60 -4.90 -11.05
C SER A 115 -12.99 -6.16 -11.83
N ASP A 116 -14.09 -6.14 -12.60
CA ASP A 116 -14.46 -7.24 -13.49
C ASP A 116 -13.42 -7.47 -14.60
N LYS A 117 -12.84 -6.40 -15.17
CA LYS A 117 -11.74 -6.51 -16.14
C LYS A 117 -10.51 -7.14 -15.49
N ILE A 118 -10.20 -6.77 -14.25
CA ILE A 118 -9.10 -7.36 -13.48
C ILE A 118 -9.35 -8.86 -13.28
N VAL A 119 -10.58 -9.26 -12.93
CA VAL A 119 -10.92 -10.68 -12.85
C VAL A 119 -10.67 -11.38 -14.19
N ASP A 120 -11.09 -10.78 -15.30
CA ASP A 120 -10.88 -11.36 -16.64
C ASP A 120 -9.38 -11.54 -16.98
N LEU A 121 -8.54 -10.59 -16.59
CA LEU A 121 -7.08 -10.68 -16.76
C LEU A 121 -6.46 -11.82 -15.93
N PHE A 122 -6.83 -11.92 -14.65
CA PHE A 122 -6.23 -12.89 -13.73
C PHE A 122 -6.81 -14.30 -13.85
N CYS A 123 -8.07 -14.41 -14.30
CA CYS A 123 -8.79 -15.67 -14.47
C CYS A 123 -8.90 -16.07 -15.95
N ALA A 124 -8.06 -15.53 -16.83
CA ALA A 124 -8.06 -15.87 -18.24
C ALA A 124 -7.97 -17.40 -18.44
N GLY A 125 -8.93 -17.96 -19.17
CA GLY A 125 -9.03 -19.42 -19.37
C GLY A 125 -9.69 -20.19 -18.22
N ASN A 126 -10.18 -19.52 -17.17
CA ASN A 126 -10.89 -20.11 -16.03
C ASN A 126 -12.23 -19.40 -15.76
N ALA A 127 -13.20 -19.62 -16.65
CA ALA A 127 -14.54 -19.01 -16.55
C ALA A 127 -15.26 -19.28 -15.21
N PRO A 128 -15.25 -20.51 -14.66
CA PRO A 128 -15.90 -20.76 -13.37
C PRO A 128 -15.32 -19.92 -12.22
N LEU A 129 -14.00 -19.72 -12.18
CA LEU A 129 -13.36 -18.87 -11.19
C LEU A 129 -13.73 -17.39 -11.40
N SER A 130 -13.74 -16.94 -12.66
CA SER A 130 -14.15 -15.58 -13.01
C SER A 130 -15.58 -15.29 -12.52
N ASP A 131 -16.53 -16.16 -12.85
CA ASP A 131 -17.93 -16.00 -12.46
C ASP A 131 -18.11 -16.02 -10.94
N PHE A 132 -17.38 -16.91 -10.26
CA PHE A 132 -17.37 -16.98 -8.80
C PHE A 132 -16.90 -15.67 -8.17
N VAL A 133 -15.77 -15.11 -8.60
CA VAL A 133 -15.21 -13.88 -8.03
C VAL A 133 -16.06 -12.66 -8.37
N LYS A 134 -16.58 -12.56 -9.60
CA LYS A 134 -17.50 -11.48 -10.00
C LYS A 134 -18.82 -11.50 -9.23
N GLY A 135 -19.31 -12.69 -8.88
CA GLY A 135 -20.53 -12.88 -8.09
C GLY A 135 -20.35 -12.71 -6.58
N ASN A 136 -19.13 -12.63 -6.08
CA ASN A 136 -18.85 -12.61 -4.65
C ASN A 136 -18.86 -11.19 -4.07
N ALA A 137 -19.81 -10.92 -3.16
CA ALA A 137 -19.91 -9.64 -2.46
C ALA A 137 -18.68 -9.32 -1.57
N ASP A 138 -17.97 -10.35 -1.10
CA ASP A 138 -16.74 -10.16 -0.33
C ASP A 138 -15.61 -9.54 -1.17
N ASP A 139 -15.66 -9.74 -2.48
CA ASP A 139 -14.69 -9.21 -3.44
C ASP A 139 -15.04 -7.77 -3.90
N ASP A 140 -16.07 -7.14 -3.32
CA ASP A 140 -16.43 -5.71 -3.54
C ASP A 140 -15.36 -4.75 -3.01
N ALA A 141 -14.55 -5.20 -2.05
CA ALA A 141 -13.46 -4.43 -1.46
C ALA A 141 -12.16 -4.64 -2.24
N CYS A 142 -12.20 -4.43 -3.55
CA CYS A 142 -11.06 -4.66 -4.42
C CYS A 142 -9.89 -3.71 -4.07
N LEU A 143 -8.71 -4.28 -3.82
CA LEU A 143 -7.45 -3.56 -3.58
C LEU A 143 -6.40 -4.06 -4.57
N ILE A 144 -5.89 -3.14 -5.40
CA ILE A 144 -4.87 -3.44 -6.42
C ILE A 144 -3.53 -3.01 -5.87
N ARG A 145 -2.58 -3.95 -5.71
CA ARG A 145 -1.22 -3.70 -5.23
C ARG A 145 -0.25 -3.61 -6.40
N PRO A 146 0.26 -2.41 -6.75
CA PRO A 146 1.24 -2.26 -7.81
C PRO A 146 2.63 -2.68 -7.31
N TYR A 147 3.17 -3.78 -7.83
CA TYR A 147 4.50 -4.28 -7.50
C TYR A 147 5.51 -3.94 -8.61
N LEU A 148 6.26 -2.84 -8.45
CA LEU A 148 7.26 -2.39 -9.42
C LEU A 148 8.61 -3.08 -9.21
N GLY A 149 8.84 -3.68 -8.04
CA GLY A 149 10.07 -4.41 -7.71
C GLY A 149 10.07 -5.88 -8.14
N ARG A 150 9.01 -6.34 -8.82
CA ARG A 150 8.85 -7.75 -9.16
C ARG A 150 8.13 -7.98 -10.48
N ARG A 151 8.77 -8.77 -11.35
CA ARG A 151 8.16 -9.39 -12.53
C ARG A 151 7.69 -10.80 -12.25
N ARG A 152 6.62 -11.24 -12.90
CA ARG A 152 6.25 -12.66 -12.95
C ARG A 152 7.27 -13.42 -13.80
N ARG A 153 7.60 -14.66 -13.42
CA ARG A 153 8.46 -15.52 -14.25
C ARG A 153 7.58 -16.30 -15.23
N HIS A 154 7.68 -15.95 -16.51
CA HIS A 154 6.89 -16.52 -17.62
C HIS A 154 7.00 -18.06 -17.79
N ARG A 155 7.82 -18.77 -17.01
CA ARG A 155 8.12 -20.21 -17.18
C ARG A 155 7.64 -21.14 -16.06
N GLN A 156 7.15 -20.63 -14.93
CA GLN A 156 6.70 -21.47 -13.80
C GLN A 156 5.19 -21.42 -13.54
N ASP A 157 4.48 -20.42 -14.07
CA ASP A 157 3.02 -20.30 -13.88
C ASP A 157 2.18 -21.10 -14.88
N GLU A 158 2.77 -21.64 -15.96
CA GLU A 158 2.08 -22.59 -16.83
C GLU A 158 1.81 -23.95 -16.14
N ILE A 159 2.41 -24.22 -14.97
CA ILE A 159 2.26 -25.50 -14.24
C ILE A 159 2.06 -25.27 -12.73
N SER A 160 1.49 -24.14 -12.29
CA SER A 160 0.88 -24.09 -10.96
C SER A 160 -0.47 -24.84 -11.01
N LYS A 161 -0.40 -26.17 -11.06
CA LYS A 161 -1.53 -27.11 -10.89
C LYS A 161 -2.05 -27.11 -9.46
N SER A 162 -2.10 -25.96 -8.79
CA SER A 162 -2.81 -25.86 -7.52
C SER A 162 -4.29 -26.04 -7.82
N ARG A 163 -4.86 -27.17 -7.38
CA ARG A 163 -6.31 -27.46 -7.41
C ARG A 163 -7.15 -26.45 -6.62
N PHE A 164 -6.50 -25.46 -5.98
CA PHE A 164 -7.10 -24.36 -5.25
C PHE A 164 -6.46 -23.05 -5.70
N GLN A 165 -6.84 -22.54 -6.89
CA GLN A 165 -6.60 -21.14 -7.23
C GLN A 165 -7.46 -20.29 -6.28
N ARG A 166 -6.84 -19.77 -5.22
CA ARG A 166 -7.45 -18.75 -4.35
C ARG A 166 -7.14 -17.38 -4.94
N PHE A 167 -7.96 -16.95 -5.88
CA PHE A 167 -7.97 -15.56 -6.33
C PHE A 167 -9.04 -14.79 -5.56
N SER A 168 -8.68 -13.63 -5.01
CA SER A 168 -9.61 -12.70 -4.37
C SER A 168 -9.23 -11.29 -4.75
N LEU A 169 -10.24 -10.44 -4.97
CA LEU A 169 -10.03 -9.04 -5.27
C LEU A 169 -9.58 -8.24 -4.04
N ARG A 170 -9.70 -8.77 -2.83
CA ARG A 170 -9.25 -8.10 -1.59
C ARG A 170 -7.75 -7.85 -1.56
N ASN A 171 -6.98 -8.55 -2.38
CA ASN A 171 -5.54 -8.36 -2.51
C ASN A 171 -5.08 -8.82 -3.92
N VAL A 172 -5.13 -7.91 -4.91
CA VAL A 172 -4.73 -8.20 -6.29
C VAL A 172 -3.28 -7.76 -6.51
N PRO A 173 -2.32 -8.69 -6.61
CA PRO A 173 -0.93 -8.34 -6.91
C PRO A 173 -0.75 -8.04 -8.40
N LEU A 174 -0.53 -6.77 -8.75
CA LEU A 174 -0.31 -6.32 -10.12
C LEU A 174 1.18 -6.06 -10.36
N HIS A 175 1.85 -7.02 -10.99
CA HIS A 175 3.29 -6.98 -11.25
C HIS A 175 3.65 -6.05 -12.41
N ILE A 176 4.89 -5.54 -12.42
CA ILE A 176 5.34 -4.57 -13.44
C ILE A 176 5.16 -5.05 -14.88
N ASP A 177 5.40 -6.34 -15.18
CA ASP A 177 5.18 -6.89 -16.52
C ASP A 177 3.70 -6.85 -16.93
N GLN A 178 2.77 -6.99 -15.97
CA GLN A 178 1.34 -6.83 -16.23
C GLN A 178 1.01 -5.36 -16.48
N MET A 179 1.58 -4.45 -15.68
CA MET A 179 1.35 -3.01 -15.81
C MET A 179 1.81 -2.49 -17.18
N GLU A 180 2.95 -2.95 -17.67
CA GLU A 180 3.47 -2.65 -19.01
C GLU A 180 2.51 -3.13 -20.11
N VAL A 181 2.03 -4.37 -20.04
CA VAL A 181 1.06 -4.94 -20.99
C VAL A 181 -0.26 -4.16 -20.99
N LEU A 182 -0.70 -3.70 -19.82
CA LEU A 182 -1.91 -2.90 -19.65
C LEU A 182 -1.72 -1.42 -20.04
N GLY A 183 -0.50 -1.00 -20.42
CA GLY A 183 -0.19 0.38 -20.77
C GLY A 183 -0.30 1.35 -19.59
N LEU A 184 -0.06 0.89 -18.36
CA LEU A 184 -0.02 1.76 -17.19
C LEU A 184 1.31 2.51 -17.12
N ASP A 185 1.27 3.73 -16.58
CA ASP A 185 2.45 4.58 -16.46
C ASP A 185 3.33 4.17 -15.26
N VAL A 186 4.10 3.09 -15.46
CA VAL A 186 4.99 2.54 -14.44
C VAL A 186 6.06 3.54 -13.99
N LYS A 187 6.47 4.47 -14.87
CA LYS A 187 7.45 5.51 -14.54
C LYS A 187 6.85 6.50 -13.54
N SER A 188 5.66 7.04 -13.80
CA SER A 188 5.03 7.95 -12.84
C SER A 188 4.55 7.26 -11.56
N TYR A 189 4.26 5.95 -11.60
CA TYR A 189 4.07 5.18 -10.36
C TYR A 189 5.35 5.10 -9.53
N ALA A 190 6.49 4.81 -10.15
CA ALA A 190 7.79 4.78 -9.47
C ALA A 190 8.13 6.14 -8.85
N GLU A 191 7.91 7.22 -9.60
CA GLU A 191 8.11 8.59 -9.11
C GLU A 191 7.22 8.91 -7.89
N THR A 192 5.96 8.50 -7.93
CA THR A 192 5.00 8.74 -6.83
C THR A 192 5.39 7.98 -5.57
N MET A 193 5.86 6.74 -5.71
CA MET A 193 6.37 5.95 -4.60
C MET A 193 7.69 6.52 -4.05
N ALA A 194 8.55 7.04 -4.92
CA ALA A 194 9.79 7.72 -4.52
C ALA A 194 9.49 8.98 -3.68
N GLU A 195 8.53 9.80 -4.11
CA GLU A 195 8.10 10.99 -3.35
C GLU A 195 7.45 10.58 -2.01
N ALA A 196 6.63 9.53 -1.99
CA ALA A 196 6.03 8.98 -0.77
C ALA A 196 7.09 8.54 0.25
N LEU A 197 8.12 7.81 -0.19
CA LEU A 197 9.22 7.37 0.67
C LEU A 197 10.04 8.56 1.19
N ALA A 198 10.36 9.53 0.33
CA ALA A 198 11.06 10.75 0.77
C ALA A 198 10.24 11.54 1.81
N LEU A 199 8.92 11.62 1.63
CA LEU A 199 8.01 12.24 2.59
C LEU A 199 8.03 11.50 3.94
N MET A 200 7.98 10.16 3.92
CA MET A 200 8.04 9.35 5.13
C MET A 200 9.39 9.46 5.84
N HIS A 201 10.50 9.33 5.13
CA HIS A 201 11.84 9.35 5.73
C HIS A 201 12.23 10.73 6.24
N TRP A 202 12.03 11.79 5.48
CA TRP A 202 12.60 13.10 5.81
C TRP A 202 11.59 14.03 6.45
N GLY A 203 10.36 14.03 5.93
CA GLY A 203 9.32 14.89 6.43
C GLY A 203 8.65 14.32 7.69
N ALA A 204 8.30 13.04 7.66
CA ALA A 204 7.69 12.36 8.80
C ALA A 204 8.72 11.70 9.72
N ARG A 205 9.99 11.55 9.31
CA ARG A 205 11.05 10.93 10.11
C ARG A 205 10.71 9.50 10.57
N ILE A 206 10.19 8.69 9.66
CA ILE A 206 9.87 7.26 9.88
C ILE A 206 10.54 6.34 8.85
N ASP A 207 10.76 5.08 9.21
CA ASP A 207 11.42 4.06 8.37
C ASP A 207 10.54 3.48 7.26
N ALA A 208 9.24 3.77 7.25
CA ALA A 208 8.25 3.20 6.33
C ALA A 208 8.18 1.65 6.36
N ASN A 209 8.53 1.02 7.48
CA ASN A 209 8.48 -0.43 7.65
C ASN A 209 7.04 -0.97 7.59
N ASP A 210 6.82 -1.94 6.70
CA ASP A 210 5.55 -2.60 6.37
C ASP A 210 4.47 -1.69 5.76
N VAL A 211 4.85 -0.50 5.29
CA VAL A 211 3.92 0.39 4.58
C VAL A 211 3.51 -0.22 3.25
N GLU A 212 2.21 -0.14 2.94
CA GLU A 212 1.63 -0.72 1.76
C GLU A 212 1.08 0.33 0.78
N PHE A 213 1.10 0.00 -0.52
CA PHE A 213 0.62 0.85 -1.61
C PHE A 213 -0.51 0.17 -2.37
N VAL A 214 -1.55 0.93 -2.70
CA VAL A 214 -2.65 0.44 -3.54
C VAL A 214 -3.09 1.47 -4.58
N LEU A 215 -3.59 0.98 -5.73
CA LEU A 215 -4.25 1.81 -6.73
C LEU A 215 -5.75 1.84 -6.46
N ALA A 216 -6.31 3.04 -6.36
CA ALA A 216 -7.75 3.23 -6.15
C ALA A 216 -8.23 4.56 -6.75
N PRO A 217 -9.54 4.73 -6.95
CA PRO A 217 -10.10 6.02 -7.34
C PRO A 217 -9.72 7.12 -6.34
N PRO A 218 -9.62 8.37 -6.79
CA PRO A 218 -9.17 9.44 -5.92
C PRO A 218 -10.35 9.98 -5.07
N ARG A 219 -10.08 10.50 -3.86
CA ARG A 219 -11.08 11.03 -2.90
C ARG A 219 -12.07 12.02 -3.54
N ALA A 220 -13.38 11.80 -3.45
CA ALA A 220 -14.37 12.74 -4.01
C ALA A 220 -14.25 14.16 -3.41
N LYS A 221 -14.17 15.19 -4.27
CA LYS A 221 -14.17 16.68 -4.07
C LYS A 221 -14.09 17.27 -2.63
N PRO A 222 -13.39 18.41 -2.40
CA PRO A 222 -12.70 19.26 -3.38
C PRO A 222 -11.15 19.18 -3.35
N ALA A 223 -10.56 19.45 -4.53
CA ALA A 223 -9.15 19.65 -4.89
C ALA A 223 -8.22 18.43 -4.85
N TYR A 224 -8.05 17.78 -6.02
CA TYR A 224 -6.98 16.81 -6.29
C TYR A 224 -5.70 17.56 -6.69
N PRO A 225 -4.53 17.32 -6.08
CA PRO A 225 -3.29 17.91 -6.59
C PRO A 225 -2.84 17.25 -7.90
N SER A 226 -3.15 15.97 -8.14
CA SER A 226 -2.87 15.27 -9.40
C SER A 226 -3.52 13.88 -9.41
N THR A 227 -3.83 13.34 -10.60
CA THR A 227 -4.42 12.00 -10.80
C THR A 227 -3.77 11.31 -12.00
N PHE A 228 -3.67 9.98 -11.96
CA PHE A 228 -3.38 9.19 -13.15
C PHE A 228 -4.64 8.98 -13.99
N GLN A 229 -4.42 8.72 -15.28
CA GLN A 229 -5.45 8.29 -16.21
C GLN A 229 -4.90 7.16 -17.06
N SER A 230 -5.65 6.06 -17.19
CA SER A 230 -5.34 4.98 -18.11
C SER A 230 -6.62 4.41 -18.73
N ASP A 231 -6.51 3.80 -19.90
CA ASP A 231 -7.66 3.16 -20.55
C ASP A 231 -8.19 1.96 -19.74
N TYR A 232 -7.31 1.30 -18.99
CA TYR A 232 -7.65 0.10 -18.24
C TYR A 232 -8.29 0.42 -16.89
N LEU A 233 -7.62 1.24 -16.06
CA LEU A 233 -8.03 1.56 -14.70
C LEU A 233 -8.83 2.87 -14.57
N GLY A 234 -8.96 3.65 -15.66
CA GLY A 234 -9.60 4.97 -15.61
C GLY A 234 -8.81 5.97 -14.75
N VAL A 235 -9.52 6.91 -14.13
CA VAL A 235 -8.93 7.91 -13.21
C VAL A 235 -8.62 7.25 -11.86
N HIS A 236 -7.38 7.33 -11.42
CA HIS A 236 -6.93 6.73 -10.15
C HIS A 236 -5.71 7.45 -9.56
N CYS A 237 -5.33 7.09 -8.34
CA CYS A 237 -4.11 7.55 -7.68
C CYS A 237 -3.51 6.41 -6.83
N ILE A 238 -2.30 6.63 -6.31
CA ILE A 238 -1.68 5.73 -5.34
C ILE A 238 -2.14 6.14 -3.94
N TRP A 239 -2.60 5.17 -3.16
CA TRP A 239 -2.91 5.33 -1.75
C TRP A 239 -1.89 4.59 -0.90
N ILE A 240 -1.55 5.16 0.26
CA ILE A 240 -0.68 4.55 1.26
C ILE A 240 -1.51 4.11 2.46
N LEU A 241 -1.24 2.92 3.00
CA LEU A 241 -1.85 2.41 4.23
C LEU A 241 -0.89 1.55 5.06
N ASP A 242 -1.38 1.10 6.22
CA ASP A 242 -0.73 0.21 7.18
C ASP A 242 0.59 0.77 7.76
N PHE A 243 0.46 1.70 8.72
CA PHE A 243 1.60 2.33 9.40
C PHE A 243 1.94 1.67 10.75
N ASP A 244 1.29 0.55 11.10
CA ASP A 244 1.35 -0.05 12.43
C ASP A 244 2.74 -0.59 12.82
N CYS A 245 3.62 -0.79 11.84
CA CYS A 245 5.00 -1.26 12.01
C CYS A 245 6.07 -0.20 11.75
N CYS A 246 5.68 1.01 11.34
CA CYS A 246 6.60 2.13 11.15
C CYS A 246 7.27 2.50 12.48
N ARG A 247 8.53 2.88 12.42
CA ARG A 247 9.28 3.39 13.56
C ARG A 247 9.96 4.71 13.23
N PRO A 248 10.13 5.61 14.22
CA PRO A 248 10.94 6.80 14.03
C PRO A 248 12.36 6.46 13.56
N ILE A 249 12.93 7.32 12.73
CA ILE A 249 14.34 7.27 12.34
C ILE A 249 15.08 8.50 12.83
N GLN A 250 16.36 8.33 13.14
CA GLN A 250 17.28 9.43 13.40
C GLN A 250 17.78 10.00 12.06
N MET A 251 18.16 11.28 12.03
CA MET A 251 18.77 11.90 10.84
C MET A 251 20.28 11.67 10.85
N ASP A 252 20.67 10.39 10.81
CA ASP A 252 22.05 9.92 10.83
C ASP A 252 22.18 8.59 10.06
N GLU A 253 23.39 8.03 10.03
CA GLU A 253 23.67 6.75 9.36
C GLU A 253 22.84 5.59 9.94
N ALA A 254 22.55 5.59 11.25
CA ALA A 254 21.74 4.53 11.85
C ALA A 254 20.28 4.58 11.37
N GLY A 255 19.73 5.79 11.19
CA GLY A 255 18.42 5.99 10.57
C GLY A 255 18.39 5.54 9.10
N VAL A 256 19.47 5.81 8.36
CA VAL A 256 19.64 5.33 6.97
C VAL A 256 19.63 3.81 6.91
N GLU A 257 20.39 3.13 7.78
CA GLU A 257 20.41 1.66 7.84
C GLU A 257 19.03 1.08 8.16
N GLN A 258 18.30 1.71 9.09
CA GLN A 258 16.94 1.29 9.44
C GLN A 258 15.98 1.43 8.24
N ALA A 259 16.04 2.55 7.51
CA ALA A 259 15.23 2.77 6.32
C ALA A 259 15.58 1.80 5.18
N CYS A 260 16.87 1.53 4.96
CA CYS A 260 17.33 0.54 3.97
C CYS A 260 16.82 -0.88 4.31
N ALA A 261 16.92 -1.28 5.58
CA ALA A 261 16.41 -2.57 6.04
C ALA A 261 14.89 -2.68 5.85
N ALA A 262 14.14 -1.61 6.15
CA ALA A 262 12.70 -1.55 5.89
C ALA A 262 12.38 -1.66 4.39
N PHE A 263 13.11 -0.95 3.53
CA PHE A 263 12.94 -0.98 2.08
C PHE A 263 12.95 -2.43 1.55
N PHE A 264 13.92 -3.25 1.96
CA PHE A 264 14.03 -4.65 1.53
C PHE A 264 13.17 -5.65 2.29
N LYS A 265 12.61 -5.27 3.45
CA LYS A 265 11.69 -6.12 4.21
C LYS A 265 10.24 -5.97 3.72
N ASN A 266 9.90 -4.82 3.18
CA ASN A 266 8.58 -4.57 2.62
C ASN A 266 8.39 -5.38 1.34
N ASP A 267 7.13 -5.74 1.08
CA ASP A 267 6.66 -6.20 -0.23
C ASP A 267 7.26 -5.35 -1.37
N PRO A 268 7.51 -5.93 -2.56
CA PRO A 268 8.25 -5.29 -3.65
C PRO A 268 7.42 -4.24 -4.41
N PHE A 269 6.82 -3.28 -3.69
CA PHE A 269 6.09 -2.15 -4.24
C PHE A 269 6.98 -1.29 -5.12
N TYR A 270 8.18 -0.97 -4.64
CA TYR A 270 9.12 -0.06 -5.30
C TYR A 270 10.05 -0.80 -6.27
N PRO A 271 10.55 -0.16 -7.34
CA PRO A 271 11.61 -0.70 -8.17
C PRO A 271 12.81 -1.13 -7.32
N ARG A 272 13.45 -2.24 -7.69
CA ARG A 272 14.63 -2.78 -7.00
C ARG A 272 15.87 -2.56 -7.88
N PRO A 273 17.01 -2.09 -7.34
CA PRO A 273 18.26 -2.05 -8.10
C PRO A 273 18.86 -3.43 -8.26
N GLY A 274 19.73 -3.59 -9.25
CA GLY A 274 20.57 -4.79 -9.37
C GLY A 274 19.79 -6.04 -9.78
N THR A 275 18.64 -5.89 -10.43
CA THR A 275 17.89 -7.02 -11.01
C THR A 275 18.67 -7.64 -12.17
N GLY A 276 19.45 -6.83 -12.89
CA GLY A 276 20.11 -7.22 -14.14
C GLY A 276 19.22 -7.20 -15.38
N GLU A 277 17.96 -6.79 -15.25
CA GLU A 277 17.03 -6.58 -16.37
C GLU A 277 17.05 -5.11 -16.77
N ALA A 278 17.31 -4.81 -18.05
CA ALA A 278 17.59 -3.44 -18.48
C ALA A 278 16.41 -2.48 -18.21
N ALA A 279 15.17 -2.94 -18.43
CA ALA A 279 13.98 -2.15 -18.16
C ALA A 279 13.79 -1.85 -16.67
N ASP A 280 14.15 -2.78 -15.79
CA ASP A 280 14.03 -2.61 -14.34
C ASP A 280 15.10 -1.66 -13.81
N GLU A 281 16.33 -1.74 -14.33
CA GLU A 281 17.40 -0.79 -13.99
C GLU A 281 17.05 0.62 -14.47
N GLU A 282 16.44 0.79 -15.66
CA GLU A 282 15.94 2.09 -16.12
C GLU A 282 14.87 2.65 -15.17
N LEU A 283 13.93 1.80 -14.74
CA LEU A 283 12.90 2.22 -13.80
C LEU A 283 13.47 2.56 -12.42
N TRP A 284 14.48 1.83 -11.95
CA TRP A 284 15.23 2.18 -10.74
C TRP A 284 15.85 3.57 -10.85
N MET A 285 16.44 3.92 -12.00
CA MET A 285 17.02 5.25 -12.20
C MET A 285 15.96 6.37 -12.12
N VAL A 286 14.75 6.13 -12.65
CA VAL A 286 13.60 7.05 -12.51
C VAL A 286 13.23 7.23 -11.04
N PHE A 287 13.08 6.12 -10.31
CA PHE A 287 12.79 6.16 -8.87
C PHE A 287 13.88 6.92 -8.09
N ARG A 288 15.15 6.57 -8.32
CA ARG A 288 16.32 7.18 -7.67
C ARG A 288 16.34 8.69 -7.87
N GLN A 289 16.19 9.14 -9.11
CA GLN A 289 16.20 10.57 -9.43
C GLN A 289 15.08 11.30 -8.68
N ARG A 290 13.84 10.79 -8.76
CA ARG A 290 12.70 11.42 -8.08
C ARG A 290 12.84 11.40 -6.56
N PHE A 291 13.38 10.32 -5.98
CA PHE A 291 13.62 10.21 -4.55
C PHE A 291 14.57 11.30 -4.08
N LEU A 292 15.71 11.47 -4.75
CA LEU A 292 16.72 12.48 -4.39
C LEU A 292 16.19 13.91 -4.59
N GLU A 293 15.49 14.18 -5.69
CA GLU A 293 14.83 15.47 -5.92
C GLU A 293 13.82 15.81 -4.81
N SER A 294 12.97 14.85 -4.45
CA SER A 294 11.97 15.02 -3.39
C SER A 294 12.63 15.17 -2.03
N SER A 295 13.71 14.45 -1.77
CA SER A 295 14.48 14.52 -0.52
C SER A 295 15.08 15.91 -0.31
N ARG A 296 15.72 16.47 -1.35
CA ARG A 296 16.27 17.84 -1.31
C ARG A 296 15.18 18.88 -1.06
N ARG A 297 14.03 18.72 -1.72
CA ARG A 297 12.86 19.61 -1.53
C ARG A 297 12.34 19.57 -0.10
N ILE A 298 12.28 18.40 0.52
CA ILE A 298 11.72 18.21 1.86
C ILE A 298 12.70 18.65 2.95
N LEU A 299 13.96 18.26 2.85
CA LEU A 299 15.02 18.67 3.78
C LEU A 299 15.30 20.18 3.70
N GLY A 300 15.06 20.79 2.54
CA GLY A 300 15.24 22.22 2.33
C GLY A 300 16.71 22.63 2.22
N GLU A 301 16.95 23.90 1.87
CA GLU A 301 18.30 24.43 1.56
C GLU A 301 19.19 24.60 2.80
N MET A 302 18.61 24.72 3.99
CA MET A 302 19.36 24.92 5.24
C MET A 302 19.94 23.64 5.83
N SER A 303 19.55 22.48 5.29
CA SER A 303 19.98 21.14 5.72
C SER A 303 20.94 20.51 4.72
N GLN A 304 21.92 21.27 4.20
CA GLN A 304 22.96 20.71 3.32
C GLN A 304 23.70 19.53 3.96
N ASP A 305 23.90 19.60 5.28
CA ASP A 305 24.49 18.51 6.06
C ASP A 305 23.57 17.29 6.16
N GLU A 306 22.27 17.36 5.87
CA GLU A 306 21.38 16.18 5.86
C GLU A 306 21.16 15.63 4.45
N TRP A 307 21.47 16.39 3.39
CA TRP A 307 21.29 15.95 2.01
C TRP A 307 22.10 14.69 1.69
N PHE A 308 23.29 14.57 2.27
CA PHE A 308 24.13 13.39 2.07
C PHE A 308 23.45 12.11 2.58
N LEU A 309 22.52 12.19 3.55
CA LEU A 309 21.79 11.02 4.06
C LEU A 309 20.87 10.42 3.01
N ALA A 310 20.30 11.25 2.13
CA ALA A 310 19.45 10.78 1.04
C ALA A 310 20.27 10.07 -0.04
N ASP A 311 21.43 10.62 -0.40
CA ASP A 311 22.38 9.97 -1.31
C ASP A 311 22.92 8.66 -0.69
N MET A 312 23.29 8.68 0.60
CA MET A 312 23.75 7.51 1.34
C MET A 312 22.68 6.41 1.39
N LEU A 313 21.41 6.74 1.61
CA LEU A 313 20.34 5.75 1.60
C LEU A 313 20.21 5.06 0.23
N ILE A 314 20.27 5.82 -0.86
CA ILE A 314 20.26 5.26 -2.22
C ILE A 314 21.46 4.34 -2.43
N GLU A 315 22.67 4.76 -2.03
CA GLU A 315 23.88 3.95 -2.14
C GLU A 315 23.75 2.63 -1.35
N ARG A 316 23.27 2.67 -0.10
CA ARG A 316 23.04 1.47 0.71
C ARG A 316 22.01 0.55 0.08
N ILE A 317 20.95 1.09 -0.51
CA ILE A 317 19.94 0.28 -1.21
C ILE A 317 20.53 -0.39 -2.45
N GLU A 318 21.37 0.32 -3.23
CA GLU A 318 22.05 -0.22 -4.41
C GLU A 318 23.06 -1.31 -4.04
N GLU A 319 23.86 -1.09 -2.99
CA GLU A 319 24.82 -2.07 -2.47
C GLU A 319 24.14 -3.36 -2.01
N GLU A 320 23.06 -3.24 -1.23
CA GLU A 320 22.26 -4.37 -0.76
C GLU A 320 21.60 -5.10 -1.94
N GLY A 321 21.04 -4.38 -2.91
CA GLY A 321 20.47 -4.97 -4.13
C GLY A 321 21.51 -5.77 -4.93
N GLN A 322 22.71 -5.23 -5.10
CA GLN A 322 23.82 -5.94 -5.75
C GLN A 322 24.28 -7.16 -4.93
N SER A 323 24.33 -7.05 -3.60
CA SER A 323 24.68 -8.15 -2.71
C SER A 323 23.70 -9.32 -2.86
N ARG A 324 22.40 -9.02 -2.77
CA ARG A 324 21.32 -10.00 -2.99
C ARG A 324 21.39 -10.66 -4.36
N ARG A 325 21.77 -9.91 -5.41
CA ARG A 325 21.98 -10.46 -6.76
C ARG A 325 23.14 -11.45 -6.79
N ARG A 326 24.27 -11.12 -6.15
CA ARG A 326 25.44 -12.01 -6.07
C ARG A 326 25.10 -13.30 -5.33
N ASP A 327 24.46 -13.20 -4.17
CA ASP A 327 24.08 -14.37 -3.37
C ASP A 327 23.10 -15.28 -4.11
N LYS A 328 22.17 -14.70 -4.87
CA LYS A 328 21.28 -15.46 -5.75
C LYS A 328 22.05 -16.21 -6.84
N LYS A 329 23.01 -15.57 -7.50
CA LYS A 329 23.87 -16.24 -8.51
C LYS A 329 24.73 -17.35 -7.88
N ALA A 330 25.12 -17.19 -6.62
CA ALA A 330 25.88 -18.18 -5.86
C ALA A 330 25.01 -19.28 -5.23
N GLY A 331 23.67 -19.18 -5.30
CA GLY A 331 22.75 -20.12 -4.66
C GLY A 331 22.69 -20.01 -3.13
N LEU A 332 23.16 -18.89 -2.55
CA LEU A 332 23.28 -18.66 -1.10
C LEU A 332 22.03 -18.04 -0.48
N LEU A 333 21.17 -17.40 -1.29
CA LEU A 333 19.84 -16.96 -0.86
C LEU A 333 18.78 -17.93 -1.35
N SER A 334 17.97 -18.45 -0.44
CA SER A 334 16.76 -19.17 -0.81
C SER A 334 15.76 -18.20 -1.47
N GLU A 335 15.01 -18.66 -2.47
CA GLU A 335 14.08 -17.79 -3.21
C GLU A 335 13.03 -17.10 -2.33
N CYS A 336 12.69 -17.65 -1.16
CA CYS A 336 11.80 -17.02 -0.20
C CYS A 336 12.42 -15.75 0.43
N GLN A 337 13.74 -15.68 0.58
CA GLN A 337 14.43 -14.51 1.15
C GLN A 337 14.62 -13.37 0.13
N TRP A 338 14.38 -13.64 -1.16
CA TRP A 338 14.42 -12.66 -2.24
C TRP A 338 13.04 -12.08 -2.57
N ASN A 339 11.97 -12.75 -2.14
CA ASN A 339 10.57 -12.44 -2.43
C ASN A 339 9.80 -11.85 -1.23
N ILE A 340 10.47 -11.69 -0.08
CA ILE A 340 10.02 -10.89 1.06
C ILE A 340 10.71 -9.55 0.95
#